data_AF-A0A945W4G7-F1
#
_entry.id   AF-A0A945W4G7-F1
#
_cell.length_a   1.000
_cell.length_b   1.000
_cell.length_c   1.000
_cell.angle_alpha   90.00
_cell.angle_beta   90.00
_cell.angle_gamma   90.00
#
_symmetry.space_group_name_H-M   'P 1'
#
loop_
_entity.id
_entity.type
_entity.pdbx_description
1 polymer ?
#
loop_
_entity_poly.entity_id
_entity_poly.type
_entity_poly.pdbx_seq_one_letter_code
_entity_poly.pdbx_strand_id
1 'polypeptide(L)'
;MLIGRAKEVREIVDAISQRKNLFLFGQESVGKTSIIKHVLDKTGDKGILYSDNCSTIKTSLAGFLKDDYDPTFLSIQNISSLRKLFYKKIHKEKPYLIFDLMGSVGPKFFSYLENLLDEHPALFIARSPDPKEIGDLSLLLFSFDKLEIHNLNRKYAFELITYLIESFGLVIDKADFFRKEVFRLSDGNPSAIREICQYAGRDEYKVGSEIKFRLLNLDRKIDALKL
;
A
#
# COMPACT_ATOMS: atom_id res chain seq x y z
N MET A 1 -9.84 0.37 -10.20
CA MET A 1 -11.04 0.84 -9.47
C MET A 1 -10.77 0.78 -7.97
N LEU A 2 -11.08 1.85 -7.22
CA LEU A 2 -10.97 1.89 -5.76
C LEU A 2 -12.40 1.90 -5.19
N ILE A 3 -12.73 0.94 -4.32
CA ILE A 3 -14.09 0.73 -3.79
C ILE A 3 -14.08 0.91 -2.27
N GLY A 4 -15.06 1.66 -1.76
CA GLY A 4 -15.29 1.77 -0.32
C GLY A 4 -14.27 2.56 0.50
N ARG A 5 -13.33 3.26 -0.15
CA ARG A 5 -12.22 3.99 0.50
C ARG A 5 -12.38 5.52 0.52
N ALA A 6 -13.59 6.02 0.31
CA ALA A 6 -13.82 7.46 0.17
C ALA A 6 -13.48 8.25 1.44
N LYS A 7 -13.64 7.64 2.62
CA LYS A 7 -13.27 8.27 3.90
C LYS A 7 -11.76 8.40 4.01
N GLU A 8 -11.04 7.29 3.80
CA GLU A 8 -9.59 7.21 3.91
C GLU A 8 -8.90 8.10 2.86
N VAL A 9 -9.43 8.16 1.63
CA VAL A 9 -8.96 9.10 0.60
C VAL A 9 -9.10 10.55 1.06
N ARG A 10 -10.23 10.93 1.67
CA ARG A 10 -10.41 12.30 2.17
C ARG A 10 -9.42 12.64 3.28
N GLU A 11 -9.27 11.75 4.27
CA GLU A 11 -8.35 11.99 5.39
C GLU A 11 -6.89 12.11 4.93
N ILE A 12 -6.46 11.31 3.94
CA ILE A 12 -5.12 11.42 3.36
C ILE A 12 -4.95 12.76 2.60
N VAL A 13 -5.94 13.14 1.78
CA VAL A 13 -5.91 14.43 1.07
C VAL A 13 -5.88 15.61 2.04
N ASP A 14 -6.68 15.54 3.10
CA ASP A 14 -6.72 16.56 4.14
C ASP A 14 -5.37 16.67 4.88
N ALA A 15 -4.75 15.55 5.24
CA ALA A 15 -3.42 15.54 5.86
C ALA A 15 -2.33 16.13 4.96
N ILE A 16 -2.32 15.77 3.67
CA ILE A 16 -1.37 16.31 2.68
C ILE A 16 -1.57 17.83 2.53
N SER A 17 -2.81 18.28 2.36
CA SER A 17 -3.12 19.71 2.17
C SER A 17 -2.81 20.54 3.41
N GLN A 18 -3.04 20.01 4.60
CA GLN A 18 -2.72 20.64 5.88
C GLN A 18 -1.26 20.46 6.30
N ARG A 19 -0.46 19.74 5.50
CA ARG A 19 0.96 19.47 5.76
C ARG A 19 1.20 18.85 7.15
N LYS A 20 0.35 17.90 7.53
CA LYS A 20 0.42 17.17 8.80
C LYS A 20 1.14 15.84 8.64
N ASN A 21 1.84 15.39 9.66
CA ASN A 21 2.42 14.05 9.69
C ASN A 21 1.31 13.00 9.84
N LEU A 22 1.27 12.01 8.95
CA LEU A 22 0.25 10.96 8.94
C LEU A 22 0.88 9.56 8.86
N PHE A 23 0.48 8.68 9.76
CA PHE A 23 0.88 7.28 9.77
C PHE A 23 -0.29 6.42 9.29
N LEU A 24 -0.12 5.84 8.10
CA LEU A 24 -1.06 4.93 7.47
C LEU A 24 -0.62 3.49 7.75
N PHE A 25 -1.46 2.69 8.40
CA PHE A 25 -1.13 1.30 8.69
C PHE A 25 -2.32 0.38 8.45
N GLY A 26 -2.09 -0.93 8.54
CA GLY A 26 -3.10 -1.95 8.31
C GLY A 26 -2.46 -3.18 7.68
N GLN A 27 -3.14 -4.32 7.78
CA GLN A 27 -2.59 -5.60 7.37
C GLN A 27 -2.05 -5.61 5.93
N GLU A 28 -1.24 -6.60 5.61
CA GLU A 28 -0.79 -6.80 4.24
C GLU A 28 -1.98 -6.90 3.27
N SER A 29 -1.82 -6.35 2.07
CA SER A 29 -2.80 -6.47 0.99
C SER A 29 -4.18 -5.82 1.20
N VAL A 30 -4.37 -5.01 2.25
CA VAL A 30 -5.62 -4.23 2.48
C VAL A 30 -5.86 -3.08 1.49
N GLY A 31 -4.85 -2.77 0.65
CA GLY A 31 -4.94 -1.78 -0.43
C GLY A 31 -4.32 -0.41 -0.14
N LYS A 32 -3.42 -0.27 0.87
CA LYS A 32 -2.76 1.00 1.24
C LYS A 32 -2.12 1.72 0.04
N THR A 33 -1.21 1.04 -0.68
CA THR A 33 -0.56 1.60 -1.89
C THR A 33 -1.56 1.98 -2.98
N SER A 34 -2.63 1.19 -3.17
CA SER A 34 -3.67 1.51 -4.15
C SER A 34 -4.46 2.76 -3.80
N ILE A 35 -4.71 3.01 -2.49
CA ILE A 35 -5.34 4.25 -2.02
C ILE A 35 -4.42 5.43 -2.31
N ILE A 36 -3.12 5.31 -2.00
CA ILE A 36 -2.15 6.38 -2.17
C ILE A 36 -1.95 6.75 -3.65
N LYS A 37 -1.81 5.75 -4.53
CA LYS A 37 -1.76 5.99 -5.98
C LYS A 37 -3.01 6.72 -6.47
N HIS A 38 -4.20 6.34 -5.99
CA HIS A 38 -5.42 7.04 -6.34
C HIS A 38 -5.46 8.49 -5.83
N VAL A 39 -4.90 8.75 -4.64
CA VAL A 39 -4.76 10.12 -4.10
C VAL A 39 -3.84 10.94 -5.01
N LEU A 40 -2.67 10.41 -5.36
CA LEU A 40 -1.70 11.06 -6.24
C LEU A 40 -2.31 11.40 -7.61
N ASP A 41 -2.99 10.42 -8.23
CA ASP A 41 -3.70 10.61 -9.50
C ASP A 41 -4.76 11.73 -9.43
N LYS A 42 -5.41 11.91 -8.27
CA LYS A 42 -6.53 12.85 -8.08
C LYS A 42 -6.05 14.25 -7.71
N THR A 43 -5.04 14.38 -6.85
CA THR A 43 -4.51 15.69 -6.41
C THR A 43 -3.49 16.26 -7.38
N GLY A 44 -2.93 15.41 -8.25
CA GLY A 44 -1.73 15.69 -9.02
C GLY A 44 -0.48 15.57 -8.14
N ASP A 45 0.66 15.28 -8.77
CA ASP A 45 1.94 15.04 -8.08
C ASP A 45 2.68 16.33 -7.67
N LYS A 46 2.07 17.50 -7.91
CA LYS A 46 2.74 18.78 -7.65
C LYS A 46 2.95 19.00 -6.16
N GLY A 47 4.21 19.07 -5.75
CA GLY A 47 4.60 19.30 -4.36
C GLY A 47 4.55 18.05 -3.49
N ILE A 48 4.53 16.85 -4.08
CA ILE A 48 4.65 15.58 -3.37
C ILE A 48 5.86 14.82 -3.91
N LEU A 49 6.66 14.22 -3.04
CA LEU A 49 7.65 13.22 -3.42
C LEU A 49 7.26 11.87 -2.84
N TYR A 50 7.29 10.84 -3.68
CA TYR A 50 6.82 9.50 -3.34
C TYR A 50 7.94 8.47 -3.54
N SER A 51 8.25 7.72 -2.49
CA SER A 51 9.16 6.58 -2.53
C SER A 51 8.37 5.29 -2.25
N ASP A 52 8.42 4.33 -3.17
CA ASP A 52 7.67 3.07 -3.10
C ASP A 52 8.36 1.97 -2.28
N ASN A 53 9.61 2.15 -1.87
CA ASN A 53 10.33 1.18 -1.05
C ASN A 53 11.23 1.88 -0.02
N CYS A 54 10.74 1.95 1.22
CA CYS A 54 11.43 2.62 2.31
C CYS A 54 12.02 1.64 3.34
N SER A 55 12.47 0.46 2.89
CA SER A 55 13.16 -0.52 3.75
C SER A 55 14.52 -0.03 4.27
N THR A 56 15.18 0.88 3.56
CA THR A 56 16.46 1.47 3.98
C THR A 56 16.54 2.96 3.60
N ILE A 57 17.49 3.69 4.19
CA ILE A 57 17.78 5.08 3.79
C ILE A 57 18.11 5.15 2.29
N LYS A 58 18.91 4.22 1.77
CA LYS A 58 19.36 4.24 0.37
C LYS A 58 18.18 4.04 -0.59
N THR A 59 17.34 3.04 -0.32
CA THR A 59 16.16 2.76 -1.17
C THR A 59 15.15 3.91 -1.10
N SER A 60 14.95 4.50 0.08
CA SER A 60 14.06 5.66 0.25
C SER A 60 14.52 6.85 -0.58
N LEU A 61 15.80 7.22 -0.48
CA LEU A 61 16.37 8.34 -1.22
C LEU A 61 16.34 8.10 -2.74
N ALA A 62 16.67 6.89 -3.18
CA ALA A 62 16.58 6.53 -4.59
C ALA A 62 15.13 6.61 -5.10
N GLY A 63 14.16 6.16 -4.28
CA GLY A 63 12.74 6.25 -4.60
C GLY A 63 12.26 7.68 -4.80
N PHE A 64 12.67 8.63 -3.95
CA PHE A 64 12.31 10.05 -4.12
C PHE A 64 12.95 10.74 -5.33
N LEU A 65 14.05 10.18 -5.84
CA LEU A 65 14.85 10.75 -6.93
C LEU A 65 14.60 10.05 -8.28
N LYS A 66 13.75 9.02 -8.32
CA LYS A 66 13.57 8.14 -9.48
C LYS A 66 13.05 8.84 -10.73
N ASP A 67 12.31 9.93 -10.57
CA ASP A 67 11.74 10.68 -11.69
C ASP A 67 12.74 11.68 -12.29
N ASP A 68 13.82 12.02 -11.58
CA ASP A 68 14.83 12.98 -12.03
C ASP A 68 16.10 12.31 -12.60
N TYR A 69 16.34 11.04 -12.27
CA TYR A 69 17.59 10.35 -12.54
C TYR A 69 17.39 8.91 -13.01
N ASP A 70 18.30 8.45 -13.86
CA ASP A 70 18.32 7.06 -14.32
C ASP A 70 18.48 6.07 -13.13
N PRO A 71 17.72 4.95 -13.11
CA PRO A 71 17.83 3.95 -12.04
C PRO A 71 19.24 3.37 -11.84
N THR A 72 20.00 3.20 -12.93
CA THR A 72 21.37 2.69 -12.88
C THR A 72 22.27 3.69 -12.16
N PHE A 73 22.13 4.99 -12.48
CA PHE A 73 22.84 6.07 -11.80
C PHE A 73 22.54 6.07 -10.29
N LEU A 74 21.26 5.99 -9.90
CA LEU A 74 20.87 5.97 -8.49
C LEU A 74 21.40 4.75 -7.75
N SER A 75 21.42 3.58 -8.40
CA SER A 75 21.86 2.32 -7.79
C SER A 75 23.33 2.33 -7.37
N ILE A 76 24.20 2.99 -8.14
CA ILE A 76 25.65 3.06 -7.88
C ILE A 76 26.01 4.12 -6.83
N GLN A 77 25.12 5.07 -6.53
CA GLN A 77 25.40 6.11 -5.54
C GLN A 77 25.45 5.53 -4.12
N ASN A 78 26.28 6.15 -3.29
CA ASN A 78 26.24 5.94 -1.84
C ASN A 78 25.20 6.86 -1.20
N ILE A 79 24.87 6.59 0.08
CA ILE A 79 23.86 7.34 0.84
C ILE A 79 24.20 8.83 0.93
N SER A 80 25.47 9.20 1.09
CA SER A 80 25.89 10.61 1.20
C SER A 80 25.61 11.39 -0.09
N SER A 81 25.94 10.80 -1.25
CA SER A 81 25.64 11.39 -2.56
C SER A 81 24.13 11.56 -2.77
N LEU A 82 23.35 10.51 -2.49
CA LEU A 82 21.89 10.57 -2.61
C LEU A 82 21.28 11.60 -1.67
N ARG A 83 21.77 11.72 -0.42
CA ARG A 83 21.32 12.76 0.52
C ARG A 83 21.56 14.15 -0.06
N LYS A 84 22.72 14.43 -0.64
CA LYS A 84 23.02 15.75 -1.24
C LYS A 84 22.02 16.10 -2.35
N LEU A 85 21.73 15.15 -3.24
CA LEU A 85 20.76 15.34 -4.32
C LEU A 85 19.34 15.56 -3.77
N PHE A 86 18.93 14.73 -2.83
CA PHE A 86 17.63 14.82 -2.17
C PHE A 86 17.43 16.14 -1.42
N TYR A 87 18.38 16.54 -0.57
CA TYR A 87 18.30 17.81 0.17
C TYR A 87 18.25 19.02 -0.77
N LYS A 88 19.03 19.01 -1.86
CA LYS A 88 18.96 20.05 -2.89
C LYS A 88 17.54 20.18 -3.47
N LYS A 89 16.85 19.06 -3.69
CA LYS A 89 15.48 19.03 -4.21
C LYS A 89 14.48 19.53 -3.17
N ILE A 90 14.46 18.93 -1.98
CA ILE A 90 13.42 19.23 -0.98
C ILE A 90 13.54 20.64 -0.39
N HIS A 91 14.74 21.22 -0.27
CA HIS A 91 14.88 22.60 0.19
C HIS A 91 14.33 23.61 -0.82
N LYS A 92 14.45 23.31 -2.12
CA LYS A 92 13.92 24.15 -3.20
C LYS A 92 12.41 24.02 -3.31
N GLU A 93 11.91 22.78 -3.30
CA GLU A 93 10.51 22.48 -3.67
C GLU A 93 9.58 22.42 -2.45
N LYS A 94 10.12 22.22 -1.24
CA LYS A 94 9.40 21.98 0.02
C LYS A 94 8.25 20.97 -0.15
N PRO A 95 8.50 19.78 -0.72
CA PRO A 95 7.45 18.81 -0.97
C PRO A 95 6.89 18.22 0.33
N TYR A 96 5.72 17.61 0.24
CA TYR A 96 5.22 16.64 1.20
C TYR A 96 5.82 15.27 0.86
N LEU A 97 6.33 14.54 1.85
CA LEU A 97 7.05 13.29 1.61
C LEU A 97 6.17 12.07 1.87
N ILE A 98 6.11 11.13 0.94
CA ILE A 98 5.40 9.85 1.13
C ILE A 98 6.40 8.70 1.11
N PHE A 99 6.48 8.00 2.23
CA PHE A 99 7.28 6.80 2.41
C PHE A 99 6.37 5.57 2.38
N ASP A 100 6.29 4.90 1.23
CA ASP A 100 5.58 3.63 1.12
C ASP A 100 6.47 2.44 1.51
N LEU A 101 5.81 1.40 2.01
CA LEU A 101 6.43 0.15 2.45
C LEU A 101 7.56 0.39 3.46
N MET A 102 7.27 1.16 4.51
CA MET A 102 8.15 1.31 5.66
C MET A 102 8.37 -0.04 6.33
N GLY A 103 9.64 -0.44 6.40
CA GLY A 103 10.09 -1.60 7.16
C GLY A 103 10.50 -1.23 8.58
N SER A 104 11.23 -2.15 9.23
CA SER A 104 11.84 -1.88 10.53
C SER A 104 12.94 -0.83 10.40
N VAL A 105 12.83 0.24 11.20
CA VAL A 105 13.78 1.34 11.24
C VAL A 105 14.74 1.14 12.40
N GLY A 106 16.05 1.16 12.12
CA GLY A 106 17.09 1.19 13.16
C GLY A 106 17.60 2.61 13.45
N PRO A 107 18.55 2.77 14.40
CA PRO A 107 18.89 4.08 14.97
C PRO A 107 19.41 5.10 13.95
N LYS A 108 20.20 4.65 12.96
CA LYS A 108 20.73 5.53 11.91
C LYS A 108 19.64 6.08 11.00
N PHE A 109 18.63 5.26 10.70
CA PHE A 109 17.51 5.66 9.86
C PHE A 109 16.53 6.51 10.66
N PHE A 110 16.28 6.15 11.93
CA PHE A 110 15.52 7.00 12.86
C PHE A 110 16.10 8.42 12.93
N SER A 111 17.39 8.57 13.23
CA SER A 111 18.02 9.90 13.32
C SER A 111 17.93 10.67 12.00
N TYR A 112 18.03 10.00 10.86
CA TYR A 112 17.82 10.64 9.57
C TYR A 112 16.38 11.13 9.38
N LEU A 113 15.37 10.32 9.74
CA LEU A 113 13.96 10.70 9.64
C LEU A 113 13.61 11.83 10.62
N GLU A 114 14.10 11.77 11.85
CA GLU A 114 13.90 12.81 12.87
C GLU A 114 14.34 14.18 12.35
N ASN A 115 15.59 14.30 11.87
CA ASN A 115 16.10 15.54 11.27
C ASN A 115 15.33 16.00 10.02
N LEU A 116 14.71 15.07 9.29
CA LEU A 116 13.97 15.37 8.07
C LEU A 116 12.57 15.93 8.39
N LEU A 117 11.92 15.39 9.42
CA LEU A 117 10.56 15.74 9.82
C LEU A 117 10.46 17.14 10.45
N ASP A 118 11.57 17.71 10.93
CA ASP A 118 11.62 19.08 11.45
C ASP A 118 11.22 20.12 10.39
N GLU A 119 11.55 19.89 9.11
CA GLU A 119 11.27 20.82 8.01
C GLU A 119 10.27 20.27 6.98
N HIS A 120 10.09 18.94 6.93
CA HIS A 120 9.32 18.29 5.87
C HIS A 120 8.26 17.33 6.46
N PRO A 121 6.97 17.67 6.36
CA PRO A 121 5.90 16.79 6.77
C PRO A 121 5.87 15.54 5.91
N ALA A 122 5.48 14.42 6.52
CA ALA A 122 5.53 13.13 5.87
C ALA A 122 4.31 12.24 6.15
N LEU A 123 4.03 11.38 5.17
CA LEU A 123 3.15 10.23 5.32
C LEU A 123 3.99 8.95 5.33
N PHE A 124 3.87 8.17 6.40
CA PHE A 124 4.53 6.88 6.55
C PHE A 124 3.51 5.76 6.38
N ILE A 125 3.83 4.76 5.54
CA ILE A 125 2.94 3.63 5.26
C ILE A 125 3.60 2.34 5.72
N ALA A 126 3.01 1.66 6.70
CA ALA A 126 3.53 0.41 7.24
C ALA A 126 2.45 -0.67 7.31
N ARG A 127 2.88 -1.91 7.57
CA ARG A 127 1.96 -3.05 7.78
C ARG A 127 1.32 -3.02 9.18
N SER A 128 2.03 -2.49 10.16
CA SER A 128 1.65 -2.56 11.56
C SER A 128 2.21 -1.35 12.33
N PRO A 129 1.55 -0.89 13.40
CA PRO A 129 2.12 0.06 14.34
C PRO A 129 3.04 -0.62 15.38
N ASP A 130 3.12 -1.96 15.41
CA ASP A 130 3.87 -2.70 16.43
C ASP A 130 5.37 -2.35 16.37
N PRO A 131 5.97 -1.83 17.45
CA PRO A 131 7.41 -1.57 17.53
C PRO A 131 8.29 -2.76 17.13
N LYS A 132 7.82 -4.00 17.29
CA LYS A 132 8.55 -5.19 16.84
C LYS A 132 8.69 -5.28 15.32
N GLU A 133 7.73 -4.73 14.58
CA GLU A 133 7.73 -4.73 13.11
C GLU A 133 8.41 -3.46 12.54
N ILE A 134 8.19 -2.30 13.17
CA ILE A 134 8.65 -1.01 12.64
C ILE A 134 9.90 -0.45 13.35
N GLY A 135 10.37 -1.08 14.42
CA GLY A 135 11.55 -0.67 15.17
C GLY A 135 11.43 0.73 15.76
N ASP A 136 12.51 1.50 15.64
CA ASP A 136 12.62 2.86 16.17
C ASP A 136 11.68 3.85 15.49
N LEU A 137 11.06 3.50 14.35
CA LEU A 137 10.00 4.32 13.73
C LEU A 137 8.87 4.60 14.72
N SER A 138 8.56 3.64 15.59
CA SER A 138 7.52 3.77 16.62
C SER A 138 7.73 4.99 17.53
N LEU A 139 8.99 5.39 17.75
CA LEU A 139 9.37 6.56 18.54
C LEU A 139 9.09 7.88 17.83
N LEU A 140 8.89 7.90 16.51
CA LEU A 140 8.45 9.09 15.77
C LEU A 140 6.93 9.21 15.73
N LEU A 141 6.21 8.09 15.84
CA LEU A 141 4.76 8.05 15.62
C LEU A 141 3.92 8.76 16.69
N PHE A 142 4.51 9.28 17.77
CA PHE A 142 3.78 10.08 18.76
C PHE A 142 3.30 11.42 18.20
N SER A 143 4.01 11.96 17.20
CA SER A 143 3.68 13.24 16.55
C SER A 143 2.88 13.07 15.26
N PHE A 144 2.43 11.85 14.96
CA PHE A 144 1.71 11.51 13.74
C PHE A 144 0.23 11.29 14.04
N ASP A 145 -0.64 11.87 13.21
CA ASP A 145 -2.02 11.40 13.10
C ASP A 145 -2.00 9.94 12.60
N LYS A 146 -2.95 9.12 13.03
CA LYS A 146 -2.98 7.68 12.74
C LYS A 146 -4.22 7.30 11.97
N LEU A 147 -4.03 6.62 10.83
CA LEU A 147 -5.10 6.10 9.99
C LEU A 147 -4.89 4.60 9.76
N GLU A 148 -5.80 3.79 10.28
CA GLU A 148 -5.81 2.35 10.04
C GLU A 148 -6.67 1.99 8.84
N ILE A 149 -6.14 1.16 7.95
CA ILE A 149 -6.84 0.58 6.81
C ILE A 149 -7.22 -0.86 7.14
N HIS A 150 -8.50 -1.07 7.42
CA HIS A 150 -9.07 -2.39 7.63
C HIS A 150 -9.47 -3.07 6.31
N ASN A 151 -9.73 -4.38 6.36
CA ASN A 151 -10.39 -5.11 5.28
C ASN A 151 -11.71 -4.45 4.87
N LEU A 152 -12.14 -4.69 3.63
CA LEU A 152 -13.43 -4.19 3.16
C LEU A 152 -14.56 -4.83 3.95
N ASN A 153 -15.53 -4.02 4.37
CA ASN A 153 -16.77 -4.56 4.89
C ASN A 153 -17.51 -5.36 3.80
N ARG A 154 -18.51 -6.15 4.22
CA ARG A 154 -19.27 -7.02 3.30
C ARG A 154 -19.84 -6.30 2.09
N LYS A 155 -20.37 -5.07 2.27
CA LYS A 155 -20.95 -4.27 1.18
C LYS A 155 -19.90 -4.00 0.10
N TYR A 156 -18.77 -3.40 0.49
CA TYR A 156 -17.71 -3.03 -0.46
C TYR A 156 -16.95 -4.23 -1.01
N ALA A 157 -16.82 -5.31 -0.23
CA ALA A 157 -16.28 -6.55 -0.73
C ALA A 157 -17.17 -7.15 -1.82
N PHE A 158 -18.50 -7.15 -1.65
CA PHE A 158 -19.44 -7.66 -2.66
C PHE A 158 -19.44 -6.81 -3.93
N GLU A 159 -19.30 -5.49 -3.81
CA GLU A 159 -19.08 -4.59 -4.95
C GLU A 159 -17.78 -4.94 -5.69
N LEU A 160 -16.67 -5.13 -4.98
CA LEU A 160 -15.40 -5.53 -5.58
C LEU A 160 -15.48 -6.91 -6.27
N ILE A 161 -16.13 -7.88 -5.64
CA ILE A 161 -16.33 -9.22 -6.21
C ILE A 161 -17.14 -9.13 -7.51
N THR A 162 -18.21 -8.33 -7.51
CA THR A 162 -19.08 -8.15 -8.70
C THR A 162 -18.29 -7.53 -9.85
N TYR A 163 -17.55 -6.46 -9.57
CA TYR A 163 -16.64 -5.86 -10.55
C TYR A 163 -15.63 -6.89 -11.10
N LEU A 164 -15.07 -7.76 -10.23
CA LEU A 164 -14.09 -8.75 -10.66
C LEU A 164 -14.70 -9.87 -11.51
N ILE A 165 -15.91 -10.34 -11.19
CA ILE A 165 -16.67 -11.28 -12.01
C ILE A 165 -16.81 -10.75 -13.44
N GLU A 166 -17.24 -9.50 -13.56
CA GLU A 166 -17.41 -8.83 -14.86
C GLU A 166 -16.06 -8.65 -15.56
N SER A 167 -15.06 -8.11 -14.86
CA SER A 167 -13.76 -7.78 -15.45
C SER A 167 -12.95 -9.01 -15.89
N PHE A 168 -13.17 -10.16 -15.26
CA PHE A 168 -12.54 -11.42 -15.63
C PHE A 168 -13.41 -12.29 -16.53
N GLY A 169 -14.64 -11.86 -16.87
CA GLY A 169 -15.56 -12.64 -17.69
C GLY A 169 -15.97 -13.96 -17.05
N LEU A 170 -16.12 -14.01 -15.72
CA LEU A 170 -16.47 -15.23 -15.00
C LEU A 170 -17.94 -15.58 -15.23
N VAL A 171 -18.21 -16.81 -15.68
CA VAL A 171 -19.57 -17.34 -15.80
C VAL A 171 -19.95 -18.03 -14.49
N ILE A 172 -20.72 -17.32 -13.64
CA ILE A 172 -21.11 -17.77 -12.31
C ILE A 172 -22.65 -17.91 -12.24
N ASP A 173 -23.15 -19.14 -12.10
CA ASP A 173 -24.59 -19.43 -12.01
C ASP A 173 -25.21 -18.86 -10.72
N LYS A 174 -24.60 -19.16 -9.56
CA LYS A 174 -25.08 -18.70 -8.23
C LYS A 174 -24.24 -17.53 -7.70
N ALA A 175 -24.36 -16.36 -8.32
CA ALA A 175 -23.56 -15.17 -7.99
C ALA A 175 -23.57 -14.80 -6.49
N ASP A 176 -24.72 -14.88 -5.81
CA ASP A 176 -24.81 -14.55 -4.38
C ASP A 176 -24.10 -15.57 -3.48
N PHE A 177 -24.15 -16.86 -3.83
CA PHE A 177 -23.38 -17.89 -3.12
C PHE A 177 -21.88 -17.66 -3.33
N PHE A 178 -21.48 -17.39 -4.57
CA PHE A 178 -20.10 -17.06 -4.91
C PHE A 178 -19.57 -15.88 -4.08
N ARG A 179 -20.29 -14.75 -4.05
CA ARG A 179 -19.91 -13.57 -3.26
C ARG A 179 -19.74 -13.91 -1.77
N LYS A 180 -20.66 -14.69 -1.20
CA LYS A 180 -20.58 -15.13 0.21
C LYS A 180 -19.34 -15.98 0.46
N GLU A 181 -19.04 -16.95 -0.40
CA GLU A 181 -17.87 -17.80 -0.24
C GLU A 181 -16.55 -17.04 -0.43
N VAL A 182 -16.45 -16.17 -1.44
CA VAL A 182 -15.27 -15.32 -1.65
C VAL A 182 -15.05 -14.40 -0.45
N PHE A 183 -16.10 -13.77 0.09
CA PHE A 183 -15.98 -12.94 1.28
C PHE A 183 -15.56 -13.76 2.51
N ARG A 184 -16.15 -14.94 2.72
CA ARG A 184 -15.81 -15.84 3.84
C ARG A 184 -14.34 -16.27 3.81
N LEU A 185 -13.79 -16.50 2.61
CA LEU A 185 -12.40 -16.94 2.43
C LEU A 185 -11.38 -15.80 2.49
N SER A 186 -11.77 -14.60 2.09
CA SER A 186 -10.89 -13.42 2.03
C SER A 186 -10.98 -12.54 3.28
N ASP A 187 -12.04 -12.68 4.08
CA ASP A 187 -12.39 -11.76 5.16
C ASP A 187 -12.43 -10.29 4.72
N GLY A 188 -12.78 -10.04 3.46
CA GLY A 188 -12.81 -8.69 2.88
C GLY A 188 -11.46 -8.13 2.45
N ASN A 189 -10.36 -8.91 2.52
CA ASN A 189 -9.05 -8.47 2.04
C ASN A 189 -9.05 -8.33 0.50
N PRO A 190 -8.78 -7.12 -0.06
CA PRO A 190 -8.88 -6.88 -1.51
C PRO A 190 -7.98 -7.77 -2.38
N SER A 191 -6.74 -8.06 -1.97
CA SER A 191 -5.87 -8.96 -2.75
C SER A 191 -6.41 -10.38 -2.74
N ALA A 192 -6.78 -10.89 -1.56
CA ALA A 192 -7.35 -12.24 -1.45
C ALA A 192 -8.65 -12.36 -2.27
N ILE A 193 -9.52 -11.34 -2.27
CA ILE A 193 -10.71 -11.30 -3.14
C ILE A 193 -10.32 -11.44 -4.61
N ARG A 194 -9.35 -10.64 -5.07
CA ARG A 194 -8.85 -10.67 -6.45
C ARG A 194 -8.28 -12.04 -6.81
N GLU A 195 -7.41 -12.58 -5.98
CA GLU A 195 -6.78 -13.88 -6.18
C GLU A 195 -7.84 -15.00 -6.26
N ILE A 196 -8.80 -15.03 -5.33
CA ILE A 196 -9.86 -16.05 -5.36
C ILE A 196 -10.67 -15.95 -6.66
N CYS A 197 -11.01 -14.75 -7.11
CA CYS A 197 -11.72 -14.54 -8.38
C CYS A 197 -10.88 -14.98 -9.59
N GLN A 198 -9.56 -14.74 -9.58
CA GLN A 198 -8.67 -15.20 -10.64
C GLN A 198 -8.59 -16.72 -10.72
N TYR A 199 -8.42 -17.40 -9.58
CA TYR A 199 -8.41 -18.86 -9.57
C TYR A 199 -9.78 -19.43 -9.97
N ALA A 200 -10.89 -18.79 -9.58
CA ALA A 200 -12.23 -19.24 -9.95
C ALA A 200 -12.47 -19.26 -11.47
N GLY A 201 -11.68 -18.50 -12.24
CA GLY A 201 -11.68 -18.53 -13.68
C GLY A 201 -11.08 -19.79 -14.31
N ARG A 202 -10.23 -20.53 -13.59
CA ARG A 202 -9.55 -21.73 -14.12
C ARG A 202 -10.45 -22.96 -14.11
N ASP A 203 -10.39 -23.75 -15.17
CA ASP A 203 -11.29 -24.90 -15.36
C ASP A 203 -11.03 -26.05 -14.37
N GLU A 204 -9.80 -26.19 -13.87
CA GLU A 204 -9.41 -27.18 -12.84
C GLU A 204 -10.23 -27.05 -11.54
N TYR A 205 -10.75 -25.86 -11.25
CA TYR A 205 -11.57 -25.59 -10.08
C TYR A 205 -13.08 -25.63 -10.33
N LYS A 206 -13.51 -25.90 -11.57
CA LYS A 206 -14.93 -25.98 -11.95
C LYS A 206 -15.38 -27.44 -12.10
N VAL A 207 -16.57 -27.76 -11.61
CA VAL A 207 -17.25 -29.03 -11.88
C VAL A 207 -18.70 -28.73 -12.20
N GLY A 208 -19.07 -28.84 -13.49
CA GLY A 208 -20.35 -28.33 -13.96
C GLY A 208 -20.45 -26.83 -13.68
N SER A 209 -21.48 -26.41 -12.94
CA SER A 209 -21.67 -25.03 -12.48
C SER A 209 -21.10 -24.74 -11.08
N GLU A 210 -20.47 -25.72 -10.43
CA GLU A 210 -19.92 -25.57 -9.08
C GLU A 210 -18.43 -25.23 -9.08
N ILE A 211 -18.01 -24.49 -8.07
CA ILE A 211 -16.60 -24.12 -7.85
C ILE A 211 -16.06 -24.84 -6.61
N LYS A 212 -14.93 -25.51 -6.77
CA LYS A 212 -14.18 -26.19 -5.70
C LYS A 212 -13.44 -25.19 -4.81
N PHE A 213 -14.17 -24.36 -4.05
CA PHE A 213 -13.60 -23.31 -3.20
C PHE A 213 -12.54 -23.79 -2.21
N ARG A 214 -12.66 -25.02 -1.68
CA ARG A 214 -11.66 -25.60 -0.76
C ARG A 214 -10.32 -25.84 -1.45
N LEU A 215 -10.34 -26.49 -2.62
CA LEU A 215 -9.14 -26.80 -3.40
C LEU A 215 -8.48 -25.51 -3.89
N LEU A 216 -9.28 -24.62 -4.47
CA LEU A 216 -8.83 -23.30 -4.93
C LEU A 216 -8.13 -22.51 -3.82
N ASN A 217 -8.73 -22.43 -2.63
CA ASN A 217 -8.16 -21.66 -1.54
C ASN A 217 -6.90 -22.31 -0.96
N LEU A 218 -6.78 -23.64 -1.04
CA LEU A 218 -5.57 -24.35 -0.64
C LEU A 218 -4.41 -24.00 -1.60
N ASP A 219 -4.63 -24.16 -2.90
CA ASP A 219 -3.61 -23.91 -3.93
C ASP A 219 -3.16 -22.44 -3.91
N ARG A 220 -4.12 -21.50 -3.81
CA ARG A 220 -3.83 -20.06 -3.65
C ARG A 220 -2.90 -19.79 -2.46
N LYS A 221 -3.16 -20.42 -1.31
CA LYS A 221 -2.33 -20.25 -0.11
C LYS A 221 -0.95 -20.89 -0.27
N ILE A 222 -0.87 -22.04 -0.94
CA ILE A 222 0.41 -22.70 -1.24
C ILE A 222 1.26 -21.81 -2.15
N ASP A 223 0.67 -21.23 -3.19
CA ASP A 223 1.41 -20.36 -4.12
C ASP A 223 1.86 -19.06 -3.45
N ALA A 224 1.10 -18.54 -2.49
CA ALA A 224 1.51 -17.38 -1.69
C ALA A 224 2.72 -17.66 -0.77
N LEU A 225 3.05 -18.92 -0.48
CA LEU A 225 4.21 -19.32 0.33
C LEU A 225 5.47 -19.62 -0.49
N LYS A 226 5.37 -19.66 -1.84
CA LYS A 226 6.50 -19.90 -2.74
C LYS A 226 7.24 -18.61 -3.15
N LEU A 227 6.84 -17.47 -2.58
CA LEU A 227 7.45 -16.15 -2.73
C LEU A 227 8.30 -15.84 -1.49
#